data_AF-F3G1U1-F1
#
_entry.id   AF-F3G1U1-F1
#
_cell.length_a   1.000
_cell.length_b   1.000
_cell.length_c   1.000
_cell.angle_alpha   90.00
_cell.angle_beta   90.00
_cell.angle_gamma   90.00
#
_symmetry.space_group_name_H-M   'P 1'
#
loop_
_entity.id
_entity.type
_entity.pdbx_description
1 polymer ?
#
loop_
_entity_poly.entity_id
_entity_poly.type
_entity_poly.pdbx_seq_one_letter_code
_entity_poly.pdbx_strand_id
1 'polypeptide(L)' 'LGQLLGKIDHLLETGSNDVMVVKPCAGSLDDRERLLPYTEQCVLAIDMAAGEMKVDWDADF' A
#
# COMPACT_ATOMS: atom_id res chain seq x y z
N LEU A 1 -6.43 -14.31 -6.17
CA LEU A 1 -5.18 -14.38 -5.36
C LEU A 1 -4.72 -12.94 -5.16
N GLY A 2 -4.38 -12.54 -3.93
CA GLY A 2 -3.81 -11.22 -3.68
C GLY A 2 -2.37 -11.14 -4.17
N GLN A 3 -1.93 -9.94 -4.55
CA GLN A 3 -0.54 -9.68 -4.99
C GLN A 3 0.16 -8.84 -3.93
N LEU A 4 1.41 -9.17 -3.60
CA LEU A 4 2.22 -8.36 -2.69
C LEU A 4 2.73 -7.14 -3.46
N LEU A 5 2.20 -5.95 -3.15
CA LEU A 5 2.66 -4.71 -3.76
C LEU A 5 4.01 -4.27 -3.18
N GLY A 6 4.22 -4.55 -1.88
CA GLY A 6 5.45 -4.22 -1.18
C GLY A 6 5.22 -3.99 0.29
N LYS A 7 6.12 -3.24 0.90
CA LYS A 7 6.05 -2.87 2.31
C LYS A 7 5.84 -1.37 2.46
N ILE A 8 4.90 -0.99 3.33
CA ILE A 8 4.70 0.41 3.71
C ILE A 8 5.97 0.90 4.40
N ASP A 9 6.56 1.97 3.85
CA ASP A 9 7.78 2.60 4.35
C ASP A 9 7.44 3.75 5.29
N HIS A 10 6.61 4.70 4.83
CA HIS A 10 6.12 5.82 5.62
C HIS A 10 4.82 6.39 5.02
N LEU A 11 4.16 7.29 5.77
CA LEU A 11 3.03 8.08 5.29
C LEU A 11 3.50 9.52 5.01
N LEU A 12 2.99 10.10 3.94
CA LEU A 12 3.17 11.49 3.56
C LEU A 12 1.87 12.24 3.80
N GLU A 13 1.90 13.22 4.68
CA GLU A 13 0.77 14.12 4.92
C GLU A 13 0.72 15.17 3.81
N THR A 14 -0.32 15.12 2.96
CA THR A 14 -0.46 16.04 1.82
C THR A 14 -1.40 17.22 2.09
N GLY A 15 -1.91 17.34 3.33
CA GLY A 15 -2.88 18.37 3.73
C GLY A 15 -4.33 18.10 3.31
N SER A 16 -4.59 17.05 2.52
CA SER A 16 -5.95 16.58 2.18
C SER A 16 -6.17 15.11 2.54
N ASN A 17 -5.33 14.21 2.03
CA ASN A 17 -5.31 12.81 2.44
C ASN A 17 -3.86 12.38 2.68
N ASP A 18 -3.64 11.50 3.65
CA ASP A 18 -2.33 10.90 3.81
C ASP A 18 -2.07 9.95 2.64
N VAL A 19 -0.81 9.87 2.21
CA VAL A 19 -0.37 8.99 1.14
C VAL A 19 0.62 7.99 1.72
N MET A 20 0.31 6.71 1.62
CA MET A 20 1.21 5.63 1.97
C MET A 20 2.25 5.44 0.86
N VAL A 21 3.51 5.51 1.23
CA VAL A 21 4.63 5.15 0.36
C VAL A 21 4.90 3.66 0.55
N VAL A 22 4.72 2.88 -0.51
CA VAL A 22 4.95 1.43 -0.54
C VAL A 22 6.17 1.15 -1.39
N LYS A 23 7.21 0.59 -0.77
CA LYS A 23 8.45 0.21 -1.45
C LYS A 23 8.44 -1.28 -1.80
N PRO A 24 9.06 -1.66 -2.93
CA PRO A 24 9.18 -3.06 -3.29
C PRO A 24 10.03 -3.81 -2.25
N CYS A 25 9.70 -5.08 -2.02
CA CYS A 25 10.43 -5.97 -1.14
C CYS A 25 10.53 -7.37 -1.75
N ALA A 26 11.25 -8.28 -1.08
CA ALA A 26 11.37 -9.65 -1.56
C ALA A 26 9.97 -10.31 -1.66
N GLY A 27 9.58 -10.69 -2.87
CA GLY A 27 8.26 -11.25 -3.17
C GLY A 27 7.22 -10.23 -3.65
N SER A 28 7.58 -8.95 -3.77
CA SER A 28 6.77 -7.95 -4.45
C SER A 28 6.50 -8.33 -5.90
N LEU A 29 5.37 -7.85 -6.41
CA LEU A 29 4.99 -8.01 -7.80
C LEU A 29 6.05 -7.45 -8.78
N ASP A 30 6.64 -6.30 -8.43
CA ASP A 30 7.69 -5.66 -9.20
C ASP A 30 8.58 -4.79 -8.29
N ASP A 31 9.53 -4.09 -8.91
CA ASP A 31 10.48 -3.17 -8.25
C ASP A 31 10.01 -1.70 -8.27
N ARG A 32 8.70 -1.44 -8.34
CA ARG A 32 8.16 -0.06 -8.38
C ARG A 32 7.77 0.43 -6.99
N GLU A 33 8.18 1.66 -6.66
CA GLU A 33 7.61 2.41 -5.54
C GLU A 33 6.20 2.89 -5.92
N ARG A 34 5.25 2.73 -5.00
CA ARG A 34 3.85 3.11 -5.18
C ARG A 34 3.40 4.08 -4.10
N LEU A 35 2.54 5.01 -4.51
CA LEU A 35 1.95 6.03 -3.67
C LEU A 35 0.45 5.78 -3.59
N LEU A 36 0.00 5.14 -2.51
CA LEU A 36 -1.39 4.78 -2.32
C LEU A 36 -2.06 5.80 -1.37
N PRO A 37 -3.20 6.39 -1.74
CA PRO A 37 -3.94 7.24 -0.82
C PRO A 37 -4.46 6.42 0.35
N TYR A 38 -4.28 6.91 1.58
CA TYR A 38 -4.80 6.30 2.79
C TYR A 38 -6.26 6.73 2.99
N THR A 39 -7.16 6.10 2.23
CA THR A 39 -8.61 6.37 2.27
C THR A 39 -9.39 5.06 2.40
N GLU A 40 -10.63 5.14 2.89
CA GLU A 40 -11.52 3.96 3.04
C GLU A 40 -11.82 3.25 1.72
N GLN A 41 -11.67 3.94 0.58
CA GLN A 41 -11.85 3.36 -0.75
C GLN A 41 -10.65 2.51 -1.17
N CYS A 42 -9.45 2.90 -0.75
CA CYS A 42 -8.22 2.21 -1.10
C CYS A 42 -7.90 1.12 -0.07
N VAL A 43 -8.06 1.40 1.22
CA VAL A 43 -7.71 0.49 2.31
C VAL A 43 -8.93 -0.31 2.74
N LEU A 44 -8.99 -1.57 2.31
CA LEU A 44 -10.12 -2.47 2.56
C LEU A 44 -10.07 -3.10 3.96
N ALA A 45 -8.87 -3.46 4.43
CA ALA A 45 -8.69 -4.06 5.74
C ALA A 45 -7.25 -3.90 6.24
N ILE A 46 -7.10 -3.80 7.56
CA ILE A 46 -5.80 -3.76 8.24
C ILE A 46 -5.80 -4.87 9.30
N ASP A 47 -4.87 -5.81 9.19
CA ASP A 47 -4.62 -6.83 10.20
C ASP A 47 -3.26 -6.56 10.87
N MET A 48 -3.31 -5.99 12.07
CA MET A 48 -2.13 -5.65 12.85
C MET A 48 -1.44 -6.88 13.45
N ALA A 49 -2.15 -8.01 13.60
CA ALA A 49 -1.56 -9.25 14.13
C ALA A 49 -0.77 -9.98 13.04
N ALA A 50 -1.30 -10.00 11.81
CA ALA A 50 -0.59 -10.52 10.65
C ALA A 50 0.45 -9.53 10.10
N GLY A 51 0.31 -8.23 10.39
CA GLY A 51 1.15 -7.18 9.80
C GLY A 51 0.83 -6.94 8.32
N GLU A 52 -0.44 -7.14 7.94
CA GLU A 52 -0.90 -7.08 6.56
C GLU A 52 -1.95 -5.97 6.37
N MET A 53 -1.88 -5.30 5.22
CA MET A 53 -2.89 -4.36 4.78
C MET A 53 -3.42 -4.80 3.42
N LYS A 54 -4.74 -4.95 3.32
CA LYS A 54 -5.43 -5.25 2.06
C LYS A 54 -5.91 -3.96 1.44
N VAL A 55 -5.56 -3.76 0.19
CA VAL A 55 -5.92 -2.57 -0.59
C VAL A 55 -6.62 -2.97 -1.87
N ASP A 56 -7.50 -2.09 -2.36
CA ASP A 56 -8.03 -2.13 -3.71
C ASP A 56 -7.20 -1.17 -4.57
N TRP A 57 -6.21 -1.71 -5.27
CA TRP A 57 -5.28 -0.93 -6.09
C TRP A 57 -4.90 -1.68 -7.35
N ASP A 58 -4.90 -0.99 -8.48
CA ASP A 58 -4.41 -1.53 -9.74
C ASP A 58 -2.88 -1.45 -9.78
N ALA A 59 -2.21 -2.58 -9.96
CA ALA A 59 -0.76 -2.67 -9.90
C ALA A 59 -0.04 -1.93 -11.04
N ASP A 60 -0.74 -1.65 -12.14
CA ASP A 60 -0.18 -0.91 -13.28
C ASP A 60 -0.08 0.61 -13.02
N PHE A 61 -0.87 1.13 -12.08
CA PHE A 61 -0.89 2.53 -11.66
C PHE A 61 0.31 2.86 -10.75
#